data_AF-A0A1M6NM16-F1
#
_entry.id   AF-A0A1M6NM16-F1
#
_cell.length_a   1.000
_cell.length_b   1.000
_cell.length_c   1.000
_cell.angle_alpha   90.00
_cell.angle_beta   90.00
_cell.angle_gamma   90.00
#
_symmetry.space_group_name_H-M   'P 1'
#
loop_
_entity.id
_entity.type
_entity.pdbx_description
1 polymer ?
#
loop_
_entity_poly.entity_id
_entity_poly.type
_entity_poly.pdbx_seq_one_letter_code
_entity_poly.pdbx_strand_id
1 'polypeptide(L)'
;MDDGLPRLDLVGHPALRATHGKTLEFTVDPDVTERATCVLGVAGRVTGGAVAGPVRITIDAGGAVATVDAIANPDWAGGTAVVRRGTDRRPDTFATEATAAAADLPRELVARIIDPDTPITVRCSRLPRRPDGRAGLVLAWTAPGAPAAPRLAAELVAADAVVAEDADAARVAGERTIRAADAVTGLLDGELGRVLVVATAGLPGASVTAALEAPEKVAVEVAGLPAALVAAAGSPVRGPVQLAEGRSRIDAVLRSAPPEVTLVVTVAAADLPRLLERAADRRGTRTATVVDPAAGGVVRWGPVGRLRAGRTSGELVCALDGAADTVLGPELAAFVRGLLAAGVSARTAAHALAQVPGWSRRSAYDAVLGLTGD
;
A
#
# COMPACT_ATOMS: atom_id res chain seq x y z
N MET A 1 13.31 -2.47 -29.35
CA MET A 1 12.30 -3.51 -29.05
C MET A 1 11.17 -2.80 -28.34
N ASP A 2 9.96 -2.91 -28.89
CA ASP A 2 8.74 -2.44 -28.22
C ASP A 2 8.62 -3.23 -26.91
N ASP A 3 8.65 -2.56 -25.77
CA ASP A 3 8.64 -3.19 -24.44
C ASP A 3 7.25 -3.73 -24.05
N GLY A 4 6.31 -3.68 -25.01
CA GLY A 4 4.94 -4.15 -24.88
C GLY A 4 4.11 -3.24 -23.99
N LEU A 5 4.58 -2.04 -23.64
CA LEU A 5 3.82 -1.12 -22.80
C LEU A 5 2.66 -0.46 -23.58
N PRO A 6 1.64 0.05 -22.86
CA PRO A 6 0.54 0.76 -23.47
C PRO A 6 0.99 1.98 -24.29
N ARG A 7 0.47 2.05 -25.51
CA ARG A 7 0.50 3.21 -26.39
C ARG A 7 -0.94 3.60 -26.74
N LEU A 8 -1.23 4.90 -26.68
CA LEU A 8 -2.50 5.44 -27.13
C LEU A 8 -2.26 6.38 -28.31
N ASP A 9 -3.01 6.16 -29.39
CA ASP A 9 -3.07 7.06 -30.54
C ASP A 9 -4.44 7.74 -30.54
N LEU A 10 -4.46 9.07 -30.49
CA LEU A 10 -5.65 9.91 -30.34
C LEU A 10 -5.59 11.09 -31.33
N VAL A 11 -6.65 11.89 -31.35
CA VAL A 11 -6.70 13.17 -32.08
C VAL A 11 -7.12 14.31 -31.16
N GLY A 12 -6.78 15.53 -31.55
CA GLY A 12 -7.23 16.75 -30.88
C GLY A 12 -8.73 16.98 -31.03
N HIS A 13 -9.26 17.96 -30.29
CA HIS A 13 -10.66 18.35 -30.37
C HIS A 13 -10.89 19.81 -29.95
N PRO A 14 -11.79 20.59 -30.61
CA PRO A 14 -11.95 22.02 -30.35
C PRO A 14 -12.47 22.36 -28.96
N ALA A 15 -13.08 21.39 -28.27
CA ALA A 15 -13.62 21.55 -26.93
C ALA A 15 -12.59 21.32 -25.81
N LEU A 16 -11.36 20.85 -26.11
CA LEU A 16 -10.35 20.57 -25.09
C LEU A 16 -9.81 21.85 -24.46
N ARG A 17 -9.62 21.83 -23.15
CA ARG A 17 -9.15 23.00 -22.38
C ARG A 17 -7.96 22.70 -21.47
N ALA A 18 -7.80 21.44 -21.05
CA ALA A 18 -6.74 20.99 -20.15
C ALA A 18 -6.58 21.84 -18.87
N THR A 19 -7.69 22.12 -18.17
CA THR A 19 -7.70 23.01 -16.99
C THR A 19 -7.89 22.27 -15.66
N HIS A 20 -8.09 20.95 -15.67
CA HIS A 20 -8.34 20.22 -14.44
C HIS A 20 -7.07 20.04 -13.58
N GLY A 21 -7.15 20.42 -12.31
CA GLY A 21 -5.99 20.43 -11.40
C GLY A 21 -5.65 19.10 -10.71
N LYS A 22 -6.39 18.02 -10.97
CA LYS A 22 -6.18 16.72 -10.28
C LYS A 22 -6.00 15.53 -11.21
N THR A 23 -6.37 15.66 -12.48
CA THR A 23 -6.35 14.55 -13.43
C THR A 23 -6.01 15.05 -14.83
N LEU A 24 -5.56 14.12 -15.66
CA LEU A 24 -5.63 14.20 -17.11
C LEU A 24 -6.25 12.91 -17.66
N GLU A 25 -6.84 12.97 -18.84
CA GLU A 25 -7.65 11.89 -19.39
C GLU A 25 -7.47 11.77 -20.90
N PHE A 26 -7.42 10.52 -21.37
CA PHE A 26 -7.43 10.16 -22.78
C PHE A 26 -8.63 9.24 -23.01
N THR A 27 -9.58 9.64 -23.85
CA THR A 27 -10.84 8.91 -24.02
C THR A 27 -10.92 8.22 -25.38
N VAL A 28 -11.61 7.07 -25.41
CA VAL A 28 -11.98 6.37 -26.64
C VAL A 28 -13.18 7.02 -27.33
N ASP A 29 -13.96 7.82 -26.60
CA ASP A 29 -15.09 8.55 -27.16
C ASP A 29 -14.59 9.57 -28.18
N PRO A 30 -15.24 9.71 -29.34
CA PRO A 30 -14.77 10.59 -30.41
C PRO A 30 -15.10 12.07 -30.17
N ASP A 31 -15.97 12.37 -29.21
CA ASP A 31 -16.49 13.72 -28.98
C ASP A 31 -16.56 14.03 -27.48
N VAL A 32 -16.37 15.31 -27.14
CA VAL A 32 -16.44 15.84 -25.78
C VAL A 32 -16.95 17.28 -25.77
N THR A 33 -17.57 17.68 -24.67
CA THR A 33 -17.99 19.07 -24.46
C THR A 33 -16.90 19.89 -23.78
N GLU A 34 -17.02 21.22 -23.79
CA GLU A 34 -16.07 22.13 -23.12
C GLU A 34 -15.98 21.91 -21.60
N ARG A 35 -16.93 21.18 -21.01
CA ARG A 35 -16.91 20.79 -19.58
C ARG A 35 -15.89 19.69 -19.29
N ALA A 36 -15.36 19.02 -20.30
CA ALA A 36 -14.35 17.96 -20.20
C ALA A 36 -12.95 18.53 -19.90
N THR A 37 -12.81 19.19 -18.75
CA THR A 37 -11.61 19.95 -18.37
C THR A 37 -10.35 19.11 -18.17
N CYS A 38 -10.47 17.79 -18.03
CA CYS A 38 -9.35 16.85 -17.89
C CYS A 38 -8.96 16.13 -19.18
N VAL A 39 -9.77 16.17 -20.24
CA VAL A 39 -9.51 15.42 -21.47
C VAL A 39 -8.42 16.12 -22.29
N LEU A 40 -7.48 15.33 -22.81
CA LEU A 40 -6.36 15.78 -23.64
C LEU A 40 -6.36 15.21 -25.06
N GLY A 41 -7.19 14.21 -25.34
CA GLY A 41 -7.33 13.60 -26.65
C GLY A 41 -8.56 12.69 -26.71
N VAL A 42 -9.13 12.58 -27.90
CA VAL A 42 -10.37 11.82 -28.17
C VAL A 42 -10.13 10.73 -29.23
N ALA A 43 -11.15 9.90 -29.45
CA ALA A 43 -11.12 8.79 -30.41
C ALA A 43 -9.91 7.84 -30.23
N GLY A 44 -9.50 7.66 -28.97
CA GLY A 44 -8.29 6.93 -28.63
C GLY A 44 -8.30 5.46 -29.05
N ARG A 45 -7.20 5.01 -29.64
CA ARG A 45 -6.90 3.59 -29.87
C ARG A 45 -5.76 3.17 -28.94
N VAL A 46 -6.02 2.16 -28.11
CA VAL A 46 -5.02 1.57 -27.23
C VAL A 46 -4.37 0.37 -27.91
N THR A 47 -3.04 0.32 -27.86
CA THR A 47 -2.22 -0.85 -28.24
C THR A 47 -1.23 -1.15 -27.12
N GLY A 48 -0.64 -2.35 -27.11
CA GLY A 48 0.27 -2.79 -26.04
C GLY A 48 -0.42 -3.67 -24.99
N GLY A 49 0.32 -3.99 -23.92
CA GLY A 49 -0.05 -4.95 -22.89
C GLY A 49 -0.14 -4.34 -21.49
N ALA A 50 -0.18 -5.19 -20.48
CA ALA A 50 -0.37 -4.77 -19.10
C ALA A 50 0.78 -3.90 -18.58
N VAL A 51 0.46 -2.98 -17.67
CA VAL A 51 1.42 -2.03 -17.09
C VAL A 51 1.27 -2.01 -15.58
N ALA A 52 2.40 -1.97 -14.86
CA ALA A 52 2.40 -1.87 -13.40
C ALA A 52 3.64 -1.09 -12.93
N GLY A 53 3.53 -0.46 -11.77
CA GLY A 53 4.64 0.22 -11.14
C GLY A 53 4.97 1.61 -11.73
N PRO A 54 6.15 2.16 -11.40
CA PRO A 54 6.52 3.50 -11.80
C PRO A 54 6.71 3.63 -13.32
N VAL A 55 6.08 4.65 -13.90
CA VAL A 55 6.15 4.93 -15.34
C VAL A 55 6.32 6.40 -15.63
N ARG A 56 6.95 6.69 -16.76
CA ARG A 56 6.92 7.99 -17.42
C ARG A 56 5.96 7.93 -18.60
N ILE A 57 4.96 8.79 -18.56
CA ILE A 57 3.96 8.97 -19.61
C ILE A 57 4.41 10.15 -20.46
N THR A 58 4.71 9.92 -21.73
CA THR A 58 5.10 10.95 -22.69
C THR A 58 3.92 11.24 -23.61
N ILE A 59 3.52 12.51 -23.69
CA ILE A 59 2.41 13.00 -24.51
C ILE A 59 3.03 13.86 -25.61
N ASP A 60 2.83 13.48 -26.86
CA ASP A 60 3.23 14.23 -28.05
C ASP A 60 1.97 14.66 -28.80
N ALA A 61 1.81 15.96 -29.03
CA ALA A 61 0.75 16.53 -29.85
C ALA A 61 1.36 17.44 -30.92
N GLY A 62 1.44 16.94 -32.15
CA GLY A 62 2.02 17.71 -33.27
C GLY A 62 3.44 18.21 -33.01
N GLY A 63 4.28 17.45 -32.29
CA GLY A 63 5.65 17.78 -31.94
C GLY A 63 5.82 18.56 -30.62
N ALA A 64 4.73 19.05 -30.02
CA ALA A 64 4.78 19.60 -28.67
C ALA A 64 4.70 18.45 -27.65
N VAL A 65 5.70 18.36 -26.76
CA VAL A 65 5.87 17.21 -25.85
C VAL A 65 5.74 17.61 -24.39
N ALA A 66 5.06 16.77 -23.60
CA ALA A 66 5.08 16.82 -22.14
C ALA A 66 5.31 15.43 -21.56
N THR A 67 5.85 15.38 -20.34
CA THR A 67 6.06 14.13 -19.61
C THR A 67 5.43 14.19 -18.23
N VAL A 68 4.81 13.09 -17.81
CA VAL A 68 4.20 12.93 -16.49
C VAL A 68 4.71 11.64 -15.87
N ASP A 69 5.31 11.73 -14.70
CA ASP A 69 5.76 10.55 -13.96
C ASP A 69 4.62 10.13 -13.01
N ALA A 70 4.33 8.83 -12.96
CA ALA A 70 3.19 8.29 -12.23
C ALA A 70 3.39 6.82 -11.83
N ILE A 71 2.43 6.27 -11.10
CA ILE A 71 2.36 4.84 -10.76
C ILE A 71 1.22 4.22 -11.56
N ALA A 72 1.57 3.36 -12.52
CA ALA A 72 0.62 2.67 -13.37
C ALA A 72 -0.25 1.69 -12.55
N ASN A 73 -1.52 1.60 -12.94
CA ASN A 73 -2.51 0.74 -12.32
C ASN A 73 -2.49 -0.66 -12.99
N PRO A 74 -2.08 -1.72 -12.29
CA PRO A 74 -2.05 -3.08 -12.84
C PRO A 74 -3.44 -3.65 -13.15
N ASP A 75 -4.50 -3.02 -12.64
CA ASP A 75 -5.89 -3.42 -12.89
C ASP A 75 -6.52 -2.72 -14.12
N TRP A 76 -5.80 -1.81 -14.79
CA TRP A 76 -6.33 -1.14 -15.98
C TRP A 76 -6.33 -2.08 -17.19
N ALA A 77 -7.51 -2.28 -17.77
CA ALA A 77 -7.76 -3.27 -18.83
C ALA A 77 -7.89 -2.66 -20.24
N GLY A 78 -7.50 -1.40 -20.43
CA GLY A 78 -7.68 -0.67 -21.68
C GLY A 78 -8.89 0.27 -21.68
N GLY A 79 -9.10 0.97 -22.80
CA GLY A 79 -10.17 1.95 -22.97
C GLY A 79 -9.75 3.35 -22.53
N THR A 80 -10.66 4.10 -21.89
CA THR A 80 -10.36 5.42 -21.34
C THR A 80 -9.26 5.32 -20.28
N ALA A 81 -8.28 6.21 -20.38
CA ALA A 81 -7.10 6.25 -19.53
C ALA A 81 -7.08 7.56 -18.72
N VAL A 82 -7.46 7.48 -17.45
CA VAL A 82 -7.38 8.58 -16.50
C VAL A 82 -6.10 8.48 -15.68
N VAL A 83 -5.28 9.53 -15.71
CA VAL A 83 -4.09 9.68 -14.87
C VAL A 83 -4.42 10.65 -13.74
N ARG A 84 -4.24 10.20 -12.50
CA ARG A 84 -4.67 10.91 -11.29
C ARG A 84 -3.47 11.35 -10.48
N ARG A 85 -3.51 12.56 -9.92
CA ARG A 85 -2.56 12.95 -8.86
C ARG A 85 -2.80 12.22 -7.54
N GLY A 86 -4.03 11.77 -7.29
CA GLY A 86 -4.39 10.98 -6.11
C GLY A 86 -4.08 9.49 -6.29
N THR A 87 -4.36 8.72 -5.24
CA THR A 87 -4.15 7.25 -5.18
C THR A 87 -5.39 6.43 -5.52
N ASP A 88 -6.55 7.07 -5.74
CA ASP A 88 -7.82 6.41 -6.05
C ASP A 88 -7.72 5.63 -7.37
N ARG A 89 -7.98 4.32 -7.32
CA ARG A 89 -7.90 3.43 -8.49
C ARG A 89 -9.30 2.97 -8.90
N ARG A 90 -9.84 3.61 -9.93
CA ARG A 90 -11.11 3.26 -10.57
C ARG A 90 -10.87 2.44 -11.83
N PRO A 91 -11.92 1.82 -12.42
CA PRO A 91 -11.75 1.02 -13.64
C PRO A 91 -11.09 1.78 -14.81
N ASP A 92 -11.36 3.07 -14.94
CA ASP A 92 -10.78 3.97 -15.96
C ASP A 92 -9.36 4.46 -15.63
N THR A 93 -8.84 4.13 -14.45
CA THR A 93 -7.62 4.73 -13.93
C THR A 93 -6.42 4.02 -14.51
N PHE A 94 -5.73 4.71 -15.41
CA PHE A 94 -4.49 4.24 -16.01
C PHE A 94 -3.31 4.35 -15.05
N ALA A 95 -3.21 5.48 -14.33
CA ALA A 95 -2.12 5.73 -13.40
C ALA A 95 -2.54 6.67 -12.25
N THR A 96 -1.79 6.60 -11.16
CA THR A 96 -1.99 7.34 -9.90
C THR A 96 -0.72 8.06 -9.49
N GLU A 97 -0.82 8.94 -8.50
CA GLU A 97 0.34 9.69 -7.96
C GLU A 97 1.13 10.46 -9.02
N ALA A 98 0.43 10.98 -10.02
CA ALA A 98 1.01 11.73 -11.12
C ALA A 98 1.67 13.03 -10.64
N THR A 99 2.85 13.35 -11.19
CA THR A 99 3.57 14.60 -10.92
C THR A 99 2.93 15.83 -11.55
N ALA A 100 2.06 15.62 -12.55
CA ALA A 100 1.29 16.66 -13.23
C ALA A 100 -0.16 16.20 -13.48
N ALA A 101 -1.04 17.17 -13.67
CA ALA A 101 -2.40 17.05 -14.16
C ALA A 101 -2.57 17.91 -15.43
N ALA A 102 -3.78 17.92 -16.00
CA ALA A 102 -4.06 18.68 -17.21
C ALA A 102 -3.65 20.16 -17.09
N ALA A 103 -3.94 20.80 -15.94
CA ALA A 103 -3.64 22.21 -15.70
C ALA A 103 -2.14 22.58 -15.67
N ASP A 104 -1.23 21.62 -15.52
CA ASP A 104 0.22 21.90 -15.47
C ASP A 104 0.91 21.72 -16.82
N LEU A 105 0.16 21.29 -17.86
CA LEU A 105 0.76 21.02 -19.15
C LEU A 105 1.26 22.30 -19.83
N PRO A 106 2.34 22.22 -20.63
CA PRO A 106 2.84 23.35 -21.38
C PRO A 106 1.76 23.97 -22.28
N ARG A 107 1.66 25.30 -22.28
CA ARG A 107 0.68 26.02 -23.10
C ARG A 107 0.79 25.69 -24.59
N GLU A 108 1.99 25.41 -25.07
CA GLU A 108 2.22 25.01 -26.46
C GLU A 108 1.53 23.68 -26.78
N LEU A 109 1.62 22.68 -25.90
CA LEU A 109 0.92 21.40 -26.07
C LEU A 109 -0.60 21.62 -26.03
N VAL A 110 -1.11 22.43 -25.10
CA VAL A 110 -2.53 22.75 -25.02
C VAL A 110 -3.04 23.45 -26.29
N ALA A 111 -2.23 24.32 -26.90
CA ALA A 111 -2.57 24.97 -28.17
C ALA A 111 -2.61 24.00 -29.37
N ARG A 112 -1.94 22.84 -29.28
CA ARG A 112 -1.97 21.81 -30.33
C ARG A 112 -3.18 20.90 -30.21
N ILE A 113 -3.53 20.46 -28.99
CA ILE A 113 -4.63 19.50 -28.79
C ILE A 113 -6.02 20.04 -29.15
N ILE A 114 -6.19 21.36 -29.32
CA ILE A 114 -7.48 21.94 -29.72
C ILE A 114 -7.79 21.75 -31.21
N ASP A 115 -6.79 21.43 -32.03
CA ASP A 115 -6.95 21.23 -33.46
C ASP A 115 -7.38 19.77 -33.75
N PRO A 116 -8.55 19.53 -34.36
CA PRO A 116 -9.03 18.18 -34.72
C PRO A 116 -8.05 17.38 -35.58
N ASP A 117 -7.25 18.05 -36.40
CA ASP A 117 -6.32 17.39 -37.33
C ASP A 117 -4.97 17.06 -36.66
N THR A 118 -4.76 17.48 -35.42
CA THR A 118 -3.52 17.19 -34.69
C THR A 118 -3.55 15.76 -34.16
N PRO A 119 -2.64 14.87 -34.62
CA PRO A 119 -2.46 13.56 -34.02
C PRO A 119 -1.80 13.71 -32.65
N ILE A 120 -2.26 12.90 -31.70
CA ILE A 120 -1.74 12.83 -30.34
C ILE A 120 -1.26 11.41 -30.08
N THR A 121 -0.02 11.26 -29.65
CA THR A 121 0.55 9.97 -29.25
C THR A 121 0.92 10.01 -27.77
N VAL A 122 0.43 9.03 -27.01
CA VAL A 122 0.81 8.80 -25.63
C VAL A 122 1.61 7.51 -25.54
N ARG A 123 2.81 7.57 -24.95
CA ARG A 123 3.68 6.40 -24.75
C ARG A 123 4.10 6.29 -23.31
N CYS A 124 4.27 5.06 -22.85
CA CYS A 124 4.76 4.78 -21.50
C CYS A 124 6.16 4.19 -21.57
N SER A 125 6.99 4.51 -20.59
CA SER A 125 8.24 3.82 -20.30
C SER A 125 8.37 3.56 -18.80
N ARG A 126 9.08 2.51 -18.41
CA ARG A 126 9.30 2.20 -16.98
C ARG A 126 10.26 3.19 -16.34
N LEU A 127 9.99 3.53 -15.09
CA LEU A 127 10.93 4.23 -14.22
C LEU A 127 11.46 3.26 -13.16
N PRO A 128 12.74 3.38 -12.77
CA PRO A 128 13.31 2.54 -11.73
C PRO A 128 12.78 2.88 -10.33
N ARG A 129 12.23 4.08 -10.14
CA ARG A 129 11.75 4.55 -8.83
C ARG A 129 10.42 5.23 -8.98
N ARG A 130 9.67 5.24 -7.88
CA ARG A 130 8.45 6.02 -7.74
C ARG A 130 8.76 7.53 -7.81
N PRO A 131 7.79 8.37 -8.16
CA PRO A 131 7.98 9.83 -8.17
C PRO A 131 8.44 10.42 -6.84
N ASP A 132 8.15 9.77 -5.72
CA ASP A 132 8.60 10.16 -4.37
C ASP A 132 10.00 9.64 -4.00
N GLY A 133 10.70 9.01 -4.96
CA GLY A 133 12.05 8.46 -4.79
C GLY A 133 12.10 7.06 -4.19
N ARG A 134 10.98 6.52 -3.68
CA ARG A 134 10.98 5.20 -3.02
C ARG A 134 10.99 4.04 -4.01
N ALA A 135 11.48 2.90 -3.53
CA ALA A 135 11.32 1.61 -4.18
C ALA A 135 9.86 1.13 -4.12
N GLY A 136 9.43 0.31 -5.07
CA GLY A 136 8.17 -0.43 -4.98
C GLY A 136 8.35 -1.81 -4.38
N LEU A 137 7.61 -2.12 -3.33
CA LEU A 137 7.48 -3.49 -2.80
C LEU A 137 6.02 -3.94 -2.96
N VAL A 138 5.79 -4.97 -3.75
CA VAL A 138 4.46 -5.54 -3.96
C VAL A 138 4.36 -6.85 -3.20
N LEU A 139 3.40 -6.97 -2.30
CA LEU A 139 3.09 -8.19 -1.58
C LEU A 139 1.84 -8.82 -2.21
N ALA A 140 2.01 -9.85 -3.02
CA ALA A 140 0.93 -10.51 -3.73
C ALA A 140 0.59 -11.85 -3.08
N TRP A 141 -0.69 -12.04 -2.75
CA TRP A 141 -1.23 -13.35 -2.47
C TRP A 141 -1.96 -13.90 -3.69
N THR A 142 -1.84 -15.20 -3.97
CA THR A 142 -2.65 -15.88 -4.97
C THR A 142 -3.05 -17.26 -4.48
N ALA A 143 -4.24 -17.72 -4.89
CA ALA A 143 -4.72 -19.04 -4.51
C ALA A 143 -3.81 -20.15 -5.07
N PRO A 144 -3.47 -21.18 -4.28
CA PRO A 144 -2.68 -22.32 -4.75
C PRO A 144 -3.29 -22.97 -5.99
N GLY A 145 -2.48 -23.19 -7.03
CA GLY A 145 -2.92 -23.85 -8.26
C GLY A 145 -3.85 -23.03 -9.17
N ALA A 146 -4.20 -21.80 -8.80
CA ALA A 146 -4.97 -20.91 -9.66
C ALA A 146 -4.06 -20.32 -10.77
N PRO A 147 -4.60 -20.07 -11.98
CA PRO A 147 -3.88 -19.30 -12.99
C PRO A 147 -3.61 -17.88 -12.47
N ALA A 148 -2.48 -17.30 -12.90
CA ALA A 148 -2.13 -15.94 -12.51
C ALA A 148 -3.23 -14.97 -12.97
N ALA A 149 -3.84 -14.26 -12.02
CA ALA A 149 -4.78 -13.19 -12.33
C ALA A 149 -4.09 -12.11 -13.20
N PRO A 150 -4.82 -11.38 -14.06
CA PRO A 150 -4.24 -10.35 -14.93
C PRO A 150 -3.35 -9.35 -14.19
N ARG A 151 -3.76 -8.91 -12.99
CA ARG A 151 -2.98 -8.05 -12.11
C ARG A 151 -1.62 -8.67 -11.75
N LEU A 152 -1.61 -9.94 -11.32
CA LEU A 152 -0.37 -10.63 -10.95
C LEU A 152 0.56 -10.80 -12.17
N ALA A 153 0.00 -11.08 -13.35
CA ALA A 153 0.78 -11.14 -14.58
C ALA A 153 1.44 -9.78 -14.91
N ALA A 154 0.72 -8.68 -14.75
CA ALA A 154 1.26 -7.33 -14.91
C ALA A 154 2.41 -7.05 -13.92
N GLU A 155 2.23 -7.44 -12.66
CA GLU A 155 3.24 -7.28 -11.61
C GLU A 155 4.49 -8.12 -11.86
N LEU A 156 4.32 -9.38 -12.30
CA LEU A 156 5.44 -10.23 -12.69
C LEU A 156 6.24 -9.57 -13.80
N VAL A 157 5.59 -9.07 -14.86
CA VAL A 157 6.26 -8.40 -15.98
C VAL A 157 7.02 -7.14 -15.53
N ALA A 158 6.47 -6.37 -14.59
CA ALA A 158 7.04 -5.11 -14.13
C ALA A 158 8.13 -5.22 -13.06
N ALA A 159 8.23 -6.35 -12.34
CA ALA A 159 9.19 -6.50 -11.26
C ALA A 159 10.63 -6.67 -11.74
N ASP A 160 11.58 -6.01 -11.08
CA ASP A 160 13.02 -6.22 -11.32
C ASP A 160 13.45 -7.58 -10.74
N ALA A 161 12.84 -7.96 -9.63
CA ALA A 161 13.07 -9.23 -8.95
C ALA A 161 11.80 -9.78 -8.31
N VAL A 162 11.72 -11.10 -8.23
CA VAL A 162 10.60 -11.81 -7.61
C VAL A 162 11.10 -12.66 -6.46
N VAL A 163 10.39 -12.63 -5.33
CA VAL A 163 10.61 -13.49 -4.17
C VAL A 163 9.39 -14.40 -4.04
N ALA A 164 9.59 -15.70 -3.97
CA ALA A 164 8.55 -16.67 -3.68
C ALA A 164 8.67 -17.13 -2.23
N GLU A 165 7.58 -17.01 -1.45
CA GLU A 165 7.59 -17.39 -0.02
C GLU A 165 7.28 -18.88 0.21
N ASP A 166 6.73 -19.56 -0.79
CA ASP A 166 6.43 -20.99 -0.76
C ASP A 166 6.60 -21.64 -2.14
N ALA A 167 6.53 -22.97 -2.17
CA ALA A 167 6.77 -23.76 -3.38
C ALA A 167 5.77 -23.45 -4.51
N ASP A 168 4.53 -23.14 -4.18
CA ASP A 168 3.49 -22.84 -5.17
C ASP A 168 3.67 -21.43 -5.72
N ALA A 169 4.07 -20.47 -4.88
CA ALA A 169 4.51 -19.16 -5.32
C ALA A 169 5.71 -19.24 -6.26
N ALA A 170 6.67 -20.15 -6.01
CA ALA A 170 7.82 -20.36 -6.88
C ALA A 170 7.40 -20.90 -8.25
N ARG A 171 6.39 -21.77 -8.32
CA ARG A 171 5.80 -22.24 -9.58
C ARG A 171 5.15 -21.11 -10.37
N VAL A 172 4.47 -20.18 -9.69
CA VAL A 172 3.86 -19.00 -10.32
C VAL A 172 4.91 -17.99 -10.80
N ALA A 173 5.96 -17.76 -10.02
CA ALA A 173 7.03 -16.83 -10.34
C ALA A 173 7.98 -17.34 -11.44
N GLY A 174 8.13 -18.67 -11.56
CA GLY A 174 9.03 -19.32 -12.51
C GLY A 174 10.51 -19.03 -12.22
N GLU A 175 11.33 -18.97 -13.28
CA GLU A 175 12.79 -18.83 -13.21
C GLU A 175 13.27 -17.45 -12.70
N ARG A 176 12.37 -16.49 -12.48
CA ARG A 176 12.69 -15.11 -12.07
C ARG A 176 12.86 -14.93 -10.56
N THR A 177 12.79 -16.03 -9.81
CA THR A 177 12.85 -16.00 -8.35
C THR A 177 14.29 -15.79 -7.86
N ILE A 178 14.48 -14.86 -6.95
CA ILE A 178 15.75 -14.65 -6.23
C ILE A 178 15.58 -14.88 -4.72
N ARG A 179 16.69 -14.92 -3.97
CA ARG A 179 16.61 -15.02 -2.51
C ARG A 179 16.08 -13.73 -1.91
N ALA A 180 15.25 -13.85 -0.88
CA ALA A 180 14.68 -12.70 -0.21
C ALA A 180 15.72 -11.73 0.37
N ALA A 181 16.82 -12.25 0.94
CA ALA A 181 17.90 -11.43 1.47
C ALA A 181 18.57 -10.55 0.40
N ASP A 182 18.78 -11.10 -0.81
CA ASP A 182 19.34 -10.38 -1.94
C ASP A 182 18.36 -9.31 -2.44
N ALA A 183 17.07 -9.66 -2.50
CA ALA A 183 16.00 -8.73 -2.88
C ALA A 183 15.90 -7.55 -1.91
N VAL A 184 15.93 -7.82 -0.60
CA VAL A 184 15.86 -6.79 0.46
C VAL A 184 17.06 -5.86 0.39
N THR A 185 18.27 -6.43 0.31
CA THR A 185 19.52 -5.65 0.18
C THR A 185 19.46 -4.75 -1.06
N GLY A 186 19.18 -5.33 -2.23
CA GLY A 186 19.08 -4.57 -3.47
C GLY A 186 18.00 -3.47 -3.43
N LEU A 187 16.86 -3.72 -2.79
CA LEU A 187 15.80 -2.73 -2.62
C LEU A 187 16.24 -1.55 -1.73
N LEU A 188 16.90 -1.85 -0.60
CA LEU A 188 17.30 -0.88 0.41
C LEU A 188 18.57 -0.08 0.04
N ASP A 189 19.44 -0.67 -0.78
CA ASP A 189 20.69 -0.08 -1.26
C ASP A 189 20.51 0.71 -2.56
N GLY A 190 19.33 0.59 -3.19
CA GLY A 190 19.01 1.37 -4.37
C GLY A 190 19.26 0.66 -5.70
N GLU A 191 19.67 -0.60 -5.69
CA GLU A 191 19.95 -1.41 -6.88
C GLU A 191 18.68 -1.93 -7.57
N LEU A 192 17.67 -2.32 -6.77
CA LEU A 192 16.38 -2.79 -7.25
C LEU A 192 15.31 -1.72 -7.04
N GLY A 193 14.59 -1.40 -8.11
CA GLY A 193 13.53 -0.40 -8.14
C GLY A 193 12.18 -0.94 -7.71
N ARG A 194 11.89 -2.19 -8.06
CA ARG A 194 10.64 -2.89 -7.79
C ARG A 194 10.87 -4.36 -7.47
N VAL A 195 10.42 -4.79 -6.30
CA VAL A 195 10.40 -6.20 -5.89
C VAL A 195 8.96 -6.67 -5.73
N LEU A 196 8.66 -7.84 -6.30
CA LEU A 196 7.41 -8.55 -6.10
C LEU A 196 7.64 -9.74 -5.16
N VAL A 197 6.87 -9.83 -4.09
CA VAL A 197 6.82 -10.99 -3.20
C VAL A 197 5.53 -11.73 -3.44
N VAL A 198 5.59 -13.02 -3.74
CA VAL A 198 4.43 -13.86 -4.00
C VAL A 198 4.32 -14.90 -2.89
N ALA A 199 3.12 -15.02 -2.33
CA ALA A 199 2.75 -16.09 -1.40
C ALA A 199 1.46 -16.76 -1.86
N THR A 200 1.30 -18.03 -1.53
CA THR A 200 0.06 -18.79 -1.68
C THR A 200 -0.42 -19.33 -0.33
N ALA A 201 0.49 -19.46 0.63
CA ALA A 201 0.21 -19.80 2.01
C ALA A 201 0.47 -18.62 2.96
N GLY A 202 -0.51 -18.30 3.82
CA GLY A 202 -0.37 -17.22 4.80
C GLY A 202 -0.40 -15.82 4.17
N LEU A 203 -0.01 -14.82 4.97
CA LEU A 203 0.10 -13.43 4.51
C LEU A 203 1.46 -13.20 3.85
N PRO A 204 1.51 -12.54 2.68
CA PRO A 204 2.77 -12.26 2.01
C PRO A 204 3.62 -11.26 2.79
N GLY A 205 4.94 -11.42 2.70
CA GLY A 205 5.91 -10.47 3.22
C GLY A 205 6.68 -10.93 4.46
N ALA A 206 6.56 -12.20 4.84
CA ALA A 206 7.34 -12.79 5.94
C ALA A 206 8.86 -12.75 5.68
N SER A 207 9.26 -12.85 4.42
CA SER A 207 10.65 -12.91 3.98
C SER A 207 11.32 -11.53 3.79
N VAL A 208 10.54 -10.44 3.87
CA VAL A 208 11.01 -9.07 3.57
C VAL A 208 10.69 -8.06 4.68
N THR A 209 10.59 -8.50 5.93
CA THR A 209 10.26 -7.64 7.08
C THR A 209 11.23 -6.46 7.23
N ALA A 210 12.52 -6.66 7.00
CA ALA A 210 13.52 -5.58 7.05
C ALA A 210 13.24 -4.46 6.03
N ALA A 211 12.67 -4.78 4.86
CA ALA A 211 12.24 -3.76 3.90
C ALA A 211 10.99 -3.01 4.38
N LEU A 212 10.08 -3.71 5.07
CA LEU A 212 8.90 -3.13 5.69
C LEU A 212 9.25 -2.27 6.91
N GLU A 213 10.40 -2.46 7.53
CA GLU A 213 10.89 -1.60 8.62
C GLU A 213 11.48 -0.26 8.10
N ALA A 214 11.57 -0.07 6.77
CA ALA A 214 12.14 1.11 6.13
C ALA A 214 11.11 1.90 5.27
N PRO A 215 10.04 2.46 5.87
CA PRO A 215 8.97 3.17 5.15
C PRO A 215 9.43 4.41 4.35
N GLU A 216 10.57 4.98 4.71
CA GLU A 216 11.22 6.09 4.00
C GLU A 216 11.92 5.65 2.71
N LYS A 217 12.29 4.37 2.58
CA LYS A 217 12.95 3.81 1.39
C LYS A 217 11.99 3.08 0.46
N VAL A 218 10.91 2.52 1.01
CA VAL A 218 10.01 1.61 0.30
C VAL A 218 8.57 2.11 0.37
N ALA A 219 7.84 1.96 -0.72
CA ALA A 219 6.39 2.06 -0.75
C ALA A 219 5.78 0.67 -0.97
N VAL A 220 4.77 0.32 -0.18
CA VAL A 220 4.18 -1.01 -0.18
C VAL A 220 2.80 -1.01 -0.82
N GLU A 221 2.57 -1.99 -1.67
CA GLU A 221 1.27 -2.33 -2.23
C GLU A 221 0.98 -3.80 -1.94
N VAL A 222 -0.25 -4.13 -1.52
CA VAL A 222 -0.67 -5.51 -1.29
C VAL A 222 -1.78 -5.87 -2.26
N ALA A 223 -1.66 -7.03 -2.91
CA ALA A 223 -2.57 -7.52 -3.93
C ALA A 223 -3.13 -8.90 -3.59
N GLY A 224 -4.33 -9.21 -4.10
CA GLY A 224 -4.95 -10.53 -3.98
C GLY A 224 -5.55 -10.85 -2.60
N LEU A 225 -5.64 -9.87 -1.70
CA LEU A 225 -6.21 -10.03 -0.37
C LEU A 225 -7.39 -9.06 -0.12
N PRO A 226 -8.37 -9.44 0.72
CA PRO A 226 -9.36 -8.50 1.25
C PRO A 226 -8.70 -7.36 2.04
N ALA A 227 -9.32 -6.18 2.09
CA ALA A 227 -8.74 -4.97 2.69
C ALA A 227 -8.22 -5.16 4.13
N ALA A 228 -8.90 -5.99 4.93
CA ALA A 228 -8.45 -6.36 6.28
C ALA A 228 -7.10 -7.08 6.31
N LEU A 229 -6.91 -8.03 5.40
CA LEU A 229 -5.66 -8.78 5.29
C LEU A 229 -4.57 -7.98 4.56
N VAL A 230 -4.95 -7.03 3.69
CA VAL A 230 -4.01 -6.05 3.11
C VAL A 230 -3.35 -5.22 4.20
N ALA A 231 -4.13 -4.70 5.16
CA ALA A 231 -3.59 -3.92 6.26
C ALA A 231 -2.64 -4.75 7.15
N ALA A 232 -2.98 -6.02 7.41
CA ALA A 232 -2.12 -6.91 8.19
C ALA A 232 -0.82 -7.29 7.45
N ALA A 233 -0.89 -7.64 6.17
CA ALA A 233 0.28 -8.04 5.37
C ALA A 233 1.30 -6.91 5.24
N GLY A 234 0.84 -5.66 5.13
CA GLY A 234 1.71 -4.49 5.01
C GLY A 234 2.38 -4.05 6.32
N SER A 235 2.04 -4.65 7.47
CA SER A 235 2.79 -4.43 8.71
C SER A 235 4.19 -5.07 8.63
N PRO A 236 5.23 -4.53 9.29
CA PRO A 236 6.49 -5.25 9.51
C PRO A 236 6.36 -6.32 10.62
N VAL A 237 5.39 -6.17 11.53
CA VAL A 237 5.20 -7.08 12.66
C VAL A 237 4.51 -8.36 12.18
N ARG A 238 5.08 -9.51 12.57
CA ARG A 238 4.58 -10.84 12.22
C ARG A 238 3.94 -11.48 13.44
N GLY A 239 2.77 -12.07 13.26
CA GLY A 239 2.06 -12.74 14.34
C GLY A 239 0.62 -13.09 13.97
N PRO A 240 -0.12 -13.68 14.92
CA PRO A 240 -1.55 -13.93 14.74
C PRO A 240 -2.32 -12.63 14.48
N VAL A 241 -3.30 -12.71 13.58
CA VAL A 241 -4.15 -11.59 13.20
C VAL A 241 -5.57 -11.83 13.72
N GLN A 242 -6.13 -10.84 14.40
CA GLN A 242 -7.52 -10.84 14.82
C GLN A 242 -8.28 -9.75 14.06
N LEU A 243 -9.41 -10.13 13.46
CA LEU A 243 -10.30 -9.20 12.76
C LEU A 243 -11.42 -8.77 13.70
N ALA A 244 -11.62 -7.45 13.84
CA ALA A 244 -12.76 -6.91 14.58
C ALA A 244 -13.97 -6.75 13.66
N GLU A 245 -15.12 -7.23 14.12
CA GLU A 245 -16.38 -7.04 13.41
C GLU A 245 -17.08 -5.75 13.87
N GLY A 246 -17.44 -4.90 12.91
CA GLY A 246 -18.30 -3.73 13.12
C GLY A 246 -17.64 -2.51 13.79
N ARG A 247 -18.38 -1.38 13.81
CA ARG A 247 -17.88 -0.06 14.24
C ARG A 247 -18.13 0.27 15.72
N SER A 248 -19.13 -0.34 16.36
CA SER A 248 -19.77 0.24 17.55
C SER A 248 -19.10 -0.07 18.89
N ARG A 249 -17.93 -0.73 18.93
CA ARG A 249 -17.28 -1.12 20.19
C ARG A 249 -15.75 -1.10 20.14
N ILE A 250 -15.13 -0.14 19.45
CA ILE A 250 -13.66 0.00 19.39
C ILE A 250 -13.02 -0.12 20.78
N ASP A 251 -13.60 0.55 21.79
CA ASP A 251 -13.08 0.49 23.16
C ASP A 251 -13.15 -0.90 23.81
N ALA A 252 -14.18 -1.70 23.50
CA ALA A 252 -14.28 -3.07 23.99
C ALA A 252 -13.30 -3.99 23.25
N VAL A 253 -13.24 -3.85 21.92
CA VAL A 253 -12.34 -4.64 21.06
C VAL A 253 -10.88 -4.42 21.45
N LEU A 254 -10.46 -3.17 21.68
CA LEU A 254 -9.12 -2.85 22.13
C LEU A 254 -8.76 -3.48 23.49
N ARG A 255 -9.74 -3.70 24.37
CA ARG A 255 -9.52 -4.33 25.68
C ARG A 255 -9.56 -5.85 25.64
N SER A 256 -10.36 -6.44 24.74
CA SER A 256 -10.54 -7.88 24.67
C SER A 256 -9.51 -8.59 23.78
N ALA A 257 -8.92 -7.88 22.82
CA ALA A 257 -7.89 -8.44 21.95
C ALA A 257 -6.57 -8.59 22.72
N PRO A 258 -5.91 -9.77 22.69
CA PRO A 258 -4.63 -9.96 23.34
C PRO A 258 -3.58 -8.94 22.88
N PRO A 259 -2.72 -8.39 23.76
CA PRO A 259 -1.76 -7.36 23.39
C PRO A 259 -0.76 -7.81 22.30
N GLU A 260 -0.49 -9.10 22.18
CA GLU A 260 0.44 -9.70 21.22
C GLU A 260 -0.12 -9.90 19.82
N VAL A 261 -1.46 -9.85 19.63
CA VAL A 261 -2.06 -10.09 18.30
C VAL A 261 -2.21 -8.79 17.51
N THR A 262 -1.95 -8.85 16.21
CA THR A 262 -2.27 -7.73 15.32
C THR A 262 -3.78 -7.64 15.18
N LEU A 263 -4.36 -6.52 15.59
CA LEU A 263 -5.80 -6.31 15.51
C LEU A 263 -6.15 -5.42 14.33
N VAL A 264 -7.01 -5.94 13.46
CA VAL A 264 -7.51 -5.19 12.31
C VAL A 264 -8.90 -4.66 12.62
N VAL A 265 -9.08 -3.35 12.45
CA VAL A 265 -10.35 -2.66 12.66
C VAL A 265 -10.69 -1.78 11.47
N THR A 266 -11.99 -1.58 11.23
CA THR A 266 -12.48 -0.55 10.31
C THR A 266 -12.82 0.71 11.10
N VAL A 267 -12.38 1.86 10.61
CA VAL A 267 -12.54 3.16 11.28
C VAL A 267 -12.81 4.26 10.27
N ALA A 268 -13.63 5.25 10.63
CA ALA A 268 -13.76 6.44 9.79
C ALA A 268 -12.42 7.20 9.77
N ALA A 269 -12.06 7.79 8.63
CA ALA A 269 -10.82 8.55 8.49
C ALA A 269 -10.65 9.65 9.56
N ALA A 270 -11.74 10.31 9.95
CA ALA A 270 -11.75 11.33 10.99
C ALA A 270 -11.46 10.78 12.40
N ASP A 271 -11.79 9.52 12.66
CA ASP A 271 -11.62 8.87 13.98
C ASP A 271 -10.27 8.16 14.13
N LEU A 272 -9.48 8.04 13.06
CA LEU A 272 -8.19 7.35 13.07
C LEU A 272 -7.22 7.90 14.14
N PRO A 273 -7.02 9.23 14.33
CA PRO A 273 -6.11 9.72 15.36
C PRO A 273 -6.50 9.25 16.77
N ARG A 274 -7.79 9.28 17.08
CA ARG A 274 -8.34 8.85 18.37
C ARG A 274 -8.20 7.34 18.57
N LEU A 275 -8.38 6.55 17.52
CA LEU A 275 -8.13 5.11 17.56
C LEU A 275 -6.67 4.81 17.91
N LEU A 276 -5.73 5.47 17.22
CA LEU A 276 -4.29 5.25 17.38
C LEU A 276 -3.80 5.62 18.79
N GLU A 277 -4.25 6.75 19.32
CA GLU A 277 -3.97 7.17 20.70
C GLU A 277 -4.46 6.12 21.71
N ARG A 278 -5.72 5.68 21.59
CA ARG A 278 -6.29 4.66 22.49
C ARG A 278 -5.60 3.31 22.37
N ALA A 279 -5.17 2.92 21.18
CA ALA A 279 -4.42 1.69 20.96
C ALA A 279 -3.04 1.76 21.63
N ALA A 280 -2.36 2.89 21.52
CA ALA A 280 -1.10 3.13 22.22
C ALA A 280 -1.27 3.01 23.74
N ASP A 281 -2.26 3.71 24.30
CA ASP A 281 -2.49 3.75 25.76
C ASP A 281 -2.91 2.41 26.34
N ARG A 282 -3.79 1.68 25.65
CA ARG A 282 -4.43 0.47 26.22
C ARG A 282 -3.72 -0.82 25.87
N ARG A 283 -3.03 -0.86 24.74
CA ARG A 283 -2.39 -2.06 24.22
C ARG A 283 -0.88 -1.94 24.09
N GLY A 284 -0.33 -0.73 24.25
CA GLY A 284 1.08 -0.49 23.97
C GLY A 284 1.42 -0.55 22.48
N THR A 285 0.42 -0.40 21.59
CA THR A 285 0.66 -0.41 20.14
C THR A 285 1.58 0.74 19.75
N ARG A 286 2.75 0.43 19.20
CA ARG A 286 3.75 1.42 18.78
C ARG A 286 3.68 1.75 17.28
N THR A 287 3.30 0.77 16.48
CA THR A 287 3.19 0.86 15.02
C THR A 287 1.82 0.41 14.57
N ALA A 288 1.39 0.97 13.44
CA ALA A 288 0.14 0.57 12.81
C ALA A 288 0.26 0.70 11.29
N THR A 289 -0.63 0.01 10.62
CA THR A 289 -0.80 0.03 9.18
C THR A 289 -2.21 0.48 8.84
N VAL A 290 -2.35 1.33 7.82
CA VAL A 290 -3.60 1.92 7.37
C VAL A 290 -3.73 1.77 5.86
N VAL A 291 -4.91 1.29 5.45
CA VAL A 291 -5.29 1.07 4.06
C VAL A 291 -6.57 1.85 3.80
N ASP A 292 -6.58 2.59 2.68
CA ASP A 292 -7.81 3.07 2.07
C ASP A 292 -8.28 2.02 1.05
N PRO A 293 -9.45 1.39 1.24
CA PRO A 293 -9.96 0.39 0.29
C PRO A 293 -10.06 0.90 -1.16
N ALA A 294 -10.25 2.21 -1.37
CA ALA A 294 -10.30 2.82 -2.70
C ALA A 294 -8.91 3.00 -3.35
N ALA A 295 -7.82 2.89 -2.58
CA ALA A 295 -6.46 3.07 -3.06
C ALA A 295 -5.82 1.78 -3.63
N GLY A 296 -6.63 0.75 -3.93
CA GLY A 296 -6.19 -0.45 -4.65
C GLY A 296 -5.07 -1.26 -3.96
N GLY A 297 -5.00 -1.21 -2.63
CA GLY A 297 -4.02 -1.95 -1.84
C GLY A 297 -2.75 -1.19 -1.48
N VAL A 298 -2.66 0.11 -1.78
CA VAL A 298 -1.56 0.95 -1.28
C VAL A 298 -1.62 1.05 0.24
N VAL A 299 -0.49 0.78 0.87
CA VAL A 299 -0.36 0.71 2.33
C VAL A 299 0.41 1.91 2.85
N ARG A 300 -0.05 2.45 4.00
CA ARG A 300 0.72 3.41 4.80
C ARG A 300 0.91 2.85 6.18
N TRP A 301 2.13 2.84 6.67
CA TRP A 301 2.44 2.28 7.98
C TRP A 301 3.53 3.09 8.66
N GLY A 302 3.68 2.86 9.96
CA GLY A 302 4.72 3.48 10.78
C GLY A 302 4.25 3.75 12.20
N PRO A 303 4.97 4.60 12.94
CA PRO A 303 4.65 4.91 14.32
C PRO A 303 3.26 5.54 14.47
N VAL A 304 2.48 5.08 15.46
CA VAL A 304 1.10 5.54 15.70
C VAL A 304 0.99 7.06 15.83
N GLY A 305 1.96 7.73 16.47
CA GLY A 305 1.97 9.19 16.62
C GLY A 305 2.20 9.98 15.32
N ARG A 306 2.73 9.33 14.27
CA ARG A 306 3.04 9.95 12.97
C ARG A 306 2.08 9.53 11.85
N LEU A 307 1.35 8.43 12.05
CA LEU A 307 0.43 7.91 11.04
C LEU A 307 -0.81 8.81 10.88
N ARG A 308 -1.28 9.02 9.65
CA ARG A 308 -2.39 9.93 9.33
C ARG A 308 -3.36 9.28 8.34
N ALA A 309 -4.60 9.75 8.31
CA ALA A 309 -5.64 9.25 7.42
C ALA A 309 -5.41 9.60 5.94
N GLY A 310 -4.49 10.52 5.63
CA GLY A 310 -4.22 10.96 4.26
C GLY A 310 -5.28 11.95 3.80
N ARG A 311 -5.58 11.97 2.49
CA ARG A 311 -6.61 12.87 1.92
C ARG A 311 -8.01 12.24 1.87
N THR A 312 -8.18 11.07 2.47
CA THR A 312 -9.41 10.28 2.44
C THR A 312 -10.38 10.74 3.52
N SER A 313 -11.67 10.83 3.18
CA SER A 313 -12.77 11.16 4.11
C SER A 313 -13.68 9.97 4.44
N GLY A 314 -13.45 8.81 3.82
CA GLY A 314 -14.26 7.61 3.97
C GLY A 314 -13.80 6.68 5.11
N GLU A 315 -14.14 5.40 4.96
CA GLU A 315 -13.63 4.35 5.85
C GLU A 315 -12.21 3.94 5.51
N LEU A 316 -11.46 3.64 6.56
CA LEU A 316 -10.12 3.10 6.51
C LEU A 316 -10.12 1.75 7.22
N VAL A 317 -9.20 0.89 6.81
CA VAL A 317 -8.88 -0.34 7.51
C VAL A 317 -7.52 -0.17 8.18
N CYS A 318 -7.47 -0.37 9.49
CA CYS A 318 -6.28 -0.15 10.30
C CYS A 318 -5.87 -1.45 11.00
N ALA A 319 -4.65 -1.92 10.76
CA ALA A 319 -4.02 -2.97 11.54
C ALA A 319 -3.17 -2.33 12.64
N LEU A 320 -3.50 -2.63 13.88
CA LEU A 320 -2.78 -2.20 15.07
C LEU A 320 -1.84 -3.34 15.47
N ASP A 321 -0.53 -3.08 15.40
CA ASP A 321 0.45 -4.11 15.68
C ASP A 321 0.41 -4.52 17.15
N GLY A 322 0.66 -5.80 17.39
CA GLY A 322 0.84 -6.33 18.73
C GLY A 322 2.06 -5.70 19.42
N ALA A 323 1.99 -5.54 20.73
CA ALA A 323 3.15 -5.14 21.52
C ALA A 323 4.13 -6.33 21.58
N ALA A 324 5.29 -6.18 20.94
CA ALA A 324 6.35 -7.20 20.95
C ALA A 324 6.88 -7.48 22.36
N ASP A 325 6.82 -6.47 23.23
CA ASP A 325 7.08 -6.60 24.67
C ASP A 325 5.73 -6.57 25.40
N THR A 326 5.36 -7.64 26.09
CA THR A 326 4.24 -7.57 27.05
C THR A 326 4.66 -6.62 28.17
N VAL A 327 4.33 -5.34 28.04
CA VAL A 327 4.49 -4.36 29.11
C VAL A 327 3.30 -4.50 30.06
N LEU A 328 3.56 -4.53 31.36
CA LEU A 328 2.50 -4.48 32.37
C LEU A 328 1.72 -3.17 32.18
N GLY A 329 0.49 -3.27 31.67
CA GLY A 329 -0.42 -2.12 31.61
C GLY A 329 -0.63 -1.52 33.02
N PRO A 330 -0.98 -0.24 33.14
CA PRO A 330 -0.96 0.49 34.42
C PRO A 330 -1.86 -0.15 35.49
N GLU A 331 -3.02 -0.69 35.11
CA GLU A 331 -3.94 -1.39 36.03
C GLU A 331 -3.34 -2.71 36.55
N LEU A 332 -2.76 -3.51 35.65
CA LEU A 332 -2.14 -4.78 36.00
C LEU A 332 -0.85 -4.56 36.80
N ALA A 333 -0.08 -3.51 36.49
CA ALA A 333 1.06 -3.08 37.27
C ALA A 333 0.66 -2.64 38.69
N ALA A 334 -0.44 -1.90 38.84
CA ALA A 334 -0.98 -1.53 40.15
C ALA A 334 -1.46 -2.76 40.94
N PHE A 335 -2.14 -3.70 40.28
CA PHE A 335 -2.57 -4.96 40.89
C PHE A 335 -1.38 -5.81 41.36
N VAL A 336 -0.38 -6.01 40.50
CA VAL A 336 0.85 -6.76 40.84
C VAL A 336 1.60 -6.07 41.98
N ARG A 337 1.72 -4.74 41.98
CA ARG A 337 2.29 -3.99 43.11
C ARG A 337 1.50 -4.21 44.41
N GLY A 338 0.18 -4.23 44.34
CA GLY A 338 -0.68 -4.56 45.49
C GLY A 338 -0.43 -5.97 46.04
N LEU A 339 -0.28 -6.97 45.16
CA LEU A 339 0.06 -8.34 45.56
C LEU A 339 1.42 -8.43 46.22
N LEU A 340 2.44 -7.78 45.65
CA LEU A 340 3.78 -7.73 46.22
C LEU A 340 3.78 -7.06 47.61
N ALA A 341 3.07 -5.94 47.75
CA ALA A 341 2.91 -5.24 49.03
C ALA A 341 2.17 -6.09 50.08
N ALA A 342 1.27 -6.98 49.66
CA ALA A 342 0.58 -7.94 50.53
C ALA A 342 1.43 -9.18 50.87
N GLY A 343 2.71 -9.22 50.47
CA GLY A 343 3.65 -10.30 50.80
C GLY A 343 3.66 -11.47 49.82
N VAL A 344 2.99 -11.37 48.66
CA VAL A 344 3.11 -12.37 47.60
C VAL A 344 4.51 -12.28 47.00
N SER A 345 5.22 -13.41 46.92
CA SER A 345 6.58 -13.40 46.35
C SER A 345 6.57 -12.99 44.88
N ALA A 346 7.62 -12.29 44.43
CA ALA A 346 7.80 -11.93 43.01
C ALA A 346 7.72 -13.16 42.09
N ARG A 347 8.23 -14.31 42.53
CA ARG A 347 8.15 -15.58 41.80
C ARG A 347 6.70 -16.06 41.64
N THR A 348 5.90 -15.97 42.70
CA THR A 348 4.48 -16.36 42.68
C THR A 348 3.66 -15.42 41.80
N ALA A 349 3.91 -14.11 41.89
CA ALA A 349 3.27 -13.11 41.05
C ALA A 349 3.62 -13.31 39.56
N ALA A 350 4.90 -13.54 39.24
CA ALA A 350 5.33 -13.83 37.87
C ALA A 350 4.75 -15.14 37.34
N HIS A 351 4.65 -16.18 38.17
CA HIS A 351 4.04 -17.43 37.77
C HIS A 351 2.55 -17.28 37.45
N ALA A 352 1.81 -16.52 38.28
CA ALA A 352 0.41 -16.21 38.04
C ALA A 352 0.23 -15.36 36.77
N LEU A 353 1.09 -14.36 36.57
CA LEU A 353 1.09 -13.52 35.37
C LEU A 353 1.38 -14.34 34.11
N ALA A 354 2.29 -15.32 34.16
CA ALA A 354 2.56 -16.24 33.06
C ALA A 354 1.42 -17.23 32.74
N GLN A 355 0.37 -17.30 33.58
CA GLN A 355 -0.87 -18.01 33.23
C GLN A 355 -1.85 -17.14 32.44
N VAL A 356 -1.60 -15.83 32.36
CA VAL A 356 -2.40 -14.91 31.55
C VAL A 356 -1.96 -15.03 30.10
N PRO A 357 -2.89 -15.14 29.14
CA PRO A 357 -2.56 -15.11 27.71
C PRO A 357 -1.71 -13.88 27.36
N GLY A 358 -0.71 -14.07 26.49
CA GLY A 358 0.23 -13.02 26.06
C GLY A 358 1.48 -12.86 26.92
N TRP A 359 1.57 -13.57 28.05
CA TRP A 359 2.74 -13.53 28.92
C TRP A 359 3.58 -14.80 28.80
N SER A 360 4.82 -14.64 28.33
CA SER A 360 5.82 -15.69 28.48
C SER A 360 6.32 -15.73 29.92
N ARG A 361 6.84 -16.88 30.38
CA ARG A 361 7.48 -16.96 31.70
C ARG A 361 8.61 -15.93 31.87
N ARG A 362 9.34 -15.65 30.79
CA ARG A 362 10.45 -14.69 30.78
C ARG A 362 9.92 -13.26 30.92
N SER A 363 9.01 -12.85 30.03
CA SER A 363 8.44 -11.49 30.08
C SER A 363 7.69 -11.23 31.39
N ALA A 364 6.98 -12.22 31.94
CA ALA A 364 6.31 -12.09 33.23
C ALA A 364 7.29 -11.88 34.38
N TYR A 365 8.42 -12.58 34.36
CA TYR A 365 9.45 -12.45 35.39
C TYR A 365 10.15 -11.09 35.30
N ASP A 366 10.56 -10.68 34.10
CA ASP A 366 11.22 -9.40 33.85
C ASP A 366 10.30 -8.22 34.25
N ALA A 367 9.00 -8.32 33.95
CA ALA A 367 8.04 -7.27 34.29
C ALA A 367 7.78 -7.17 35.81
N VAL A 368 7.70 -8.30 36.53
CA VAL A 368 7.54 -8.28 37.99
C VAL A 368 8.81 -7.79 38.69
N LEU A 369 9.99 -8.19 38.21
CA LEU A 369 11.27 -7.69 38.73
C LEU A 369 11.41 -6.18 38.53
N GLY A 370 11.01 -5.67 37.38
CA GLY A 370 11.01 -4.23 37.10
C GLY A 370 10.16 -3.41 38.07
N LEU A 371 9.13 -4.00 38.69
CA LEU A 371 8.29 -3.35 39.70
C LEU A 371 8.86 -3.42 41.13
N THR A 372 9.90 -4.23 41.36
CA THR A 372 10.58 -4.36 42.66
C THR A 372 11.89 -3.58 42.75
N GLY A 373 12.34 -3.01 41.62
CA GLY A 373 13.60 -2.29 41.50
C GLY A 373 13.52 -0.76 41.66
N ASP A 374 12.32 -0.21 41.90
CA ASP A 374 12.06 1.19 42.26
C ASP A 374 11.80 1.32 43.77
#